data_AF-A0AAU5WUF0-F1
#
_entry.id   AF-A0AAU5WUF0-F1
#
_cell.length_a   1.000
_cell.length_b   1.000
_cell.length_c   1.000
_cell.angle_alpha   90.00
_cell.angle_beta   90.00
_cell.angle_gamma   90.00
#
_symmetry.space_group_name_H-M   'P 1'
#
loop_
_entity.id
_entity.type
_entity.pdbx_description
1 polymer ?
#
loop_
_entity_poly.entity_id
_entity_poly.type
_entity_poly.pdbx_seq_one_letter_code
_entity_poly.pdbx_strand_id
1 'polypeptide(L)'
;MVARMLFAALLGALIGGAELVGRYQDKPAAAVFSPSGLLYIAVNASASTAALITAEAMGWGFALPAGAPAIGAAVAQVMAAAVGSAAIFRSSFMIAQDKGVSIGPILLLSGLLKIVDAAMDRKRALSRLSTNDLAGLSFAGDHAALAELCSHAIRRYELAEAQRLGELAADLRARDDLTDADKLDCFGLELSRLVGERALRKAAERLRDRPELAEAPAPAAVVEEVVTAAATSGEEESEFASRLGGSRRLARRSEY
;
A
#
# COMPACT_ATOMS: atom_id res chain seq x y z
N MET A 1 -16.15 -25.76 34.31
CA MET A 1 -16.05 -26.15 32.89
C MET A 1 -16.59 -25.08 31.95
N VAL A 2 -17.88 -24.73 32.01
CA VAL A 2 -18.52 -23.74 31.10
C VAL A 2 -17.74 -22.41 30.99
N ALA A 3 -17.33 -21.80 32.10
CA ALA A 3 -16.55 -20.55 32.06
C ALA A 3 -15.23 -20.71 31.28
N ARG A 4 -14.52 -21.83 31.42
CA ARG A 4 -13.27 -22.10 30.70
C ARG A 4 -13.52 -22.26 29.20
N MET A 5 -14.61 -22.95 28.82
CA MET A 5 -15.04 -23.06 27.42
C MET A 5 -15.33 -21.69 26.81
N LEU A 6 -16.04 -20.81 27.53
CA LEU A 6 -16.31 -19.44 27.08
C LEU A 6 -15.01 -18.64 26.87
N PHE A 7 -14.05 -18.74 27.79
CA PHE A 7 -12.75 -18.09 27.63
C PHE A 7 -11.94 -18.67 26.46
N ALA A 8 -11.94 -20.00 26.27
CA ALA A 8 -11.29 -20.63 25.13
C ALA A 8 -11.91 -20.18 23.80
N ALA A 9 -13.25 -20.16 23.72
CA ALA A 9 -13.98 -19.66 22.57
C ALA A 9 -13.66 -18.19 22.28
N LEU A 10 -13.63 -17.35 23.33
CA LEU A 10 -13.30 -15.93 23.21
C LEU A 10 -11.87 -15.73 22.68
N LEU A 11 -10.88 -16.43 23.23
CA LEU A 11 -9.50 -16.34 22.76
C LEU A 11 -9.34 -16.85 21.33
N GLY A 12 -9.99 -17.97 20.97
CA GLY A 12 -10.03 -18.46 19.60
C GLY A 12 -10.63 -17.44 18.64
N ALA A 13 -11.75 -16.82 19.02
CA ALA A 13 -12.39 -15.76 18.25
C ALA A 13 -11.47 -14.54 18.07
N LEU A 14 -10.78 -14.11 19.14
CA LEU A 14 -9.83 -13.00 19.10
C LEU A 14 -8.64 -13.29 18.19
N ILE A 15 -8.08 -14.51 18.25
CA ILE A 15 -6.98 -14.93 17.37
C ILE A 15 -7.43 -14.91 15.90
N GLY A 16 -8.62 -15.48 15.61
CA GLY A 16 -9.17 -15.46 14.25
C GLY A 16 -9.48 -14.04 13.75
N GLY A 17 -10.03 -13.19 14.62
CA GLY A 17 -10.29 -11.78 14.31
C GLY A 17 -9.01 -10.99 14.06
N ALA A 18 -7.97 -11.18 14.88
CA ALA A 18 -6.67 -10.55 14.69
C ALA A 18 -6.01 -10.95 13.37
N GLU A 19 -6.16 -12.22 12.94
CA GLU A 19 -5.69 -12.67 11.63
C GLU A 19 -6.41 -11.95 10.49
N LEU A 20 -7.74 -11.80 10.56
CA LEU A 20 -8.51 -11.04 9.57
C LEU A 20 -8.08 -9.56 9.53
N VAL A 21 -7.90 -8.92 10.69
CA VAL A 21 -7.44 -7.52 10.76
C VAL A 21 -6.06 -7.37 10.11
N GLY A 22 -5.12 -8.28 10.41
CA GLY A 22 -3.79 -8.28 9.81
C GLY A 22 -3.80 -8.50 8.29
N ARG A 23 -4.74 -9.32 7.79
CA ARG A 23 -4.89 -9.65 6.37
C ARG A 23 -5.56 -8.54 5.55
N TYR A 24 -6.58 -7.87 6.08
CA TYR A 24 -7.39 -6.87 5.36
C TYR A 24 -7.20 -5.45 5.91
N GLN A 25 -5.96 -4.94 5.84
CA GLN A 25 -5.56 -3.66 6.45
C GLN A 25 -6.37 -2.45 5.95
N ASP A 26 -6.86 -2.48 4.71
CA ASP A 26 -7.61 -1.35 4.13
C ASP A 26 -9.06 -1.26 4.63
N LYS A 27 -9.68 -2.42 4.92
CA LYS A 27 -11.10 -2.52 5.31
C LYS A 27 -11.29 -3.57 6.43
N PRO A 28 -10.61 -3.44 7.59
CA PRO A 28 -10.52 -4.50 8.60
C PRO A 28 -11.88 -4.78 9.26
N ALA A 29 -12.63 -3.73 9.61
CA ALA A 29 -13.97 -3.90 10.18
C ALA A 29 -14.92 -4.60 9.19
N ALA A 30 -14.84 -4.27 7.90
CA ALA A 30 -15.67 -4.91 6.89
C ALA A 30 -15.35 -6.40 6.73
N ALA A 31 -14.08 -6.80 6.87
CA ALA A 31 -13.69 -8.20 6.84
C ALA A 31 -14.19 -8.95 8.08
N VAL A 32 -13.93 -8.42 9.29
CA VAL A 32 -14.33 -9.04 10.57
C VAL A 32 -15.84 -9.24 10.68
N PHE A 33 -16.63 -8.24 10.30
CA PHE A 33 -18.10 -8.28 10.42
C PHE A 33 -18.80 -8.80 9.16
N SER A 34 -18.07 -9.28 8.15
CA SER A 34 -18.69 -9.98 7.01
C SER A 34 -19.21 -11.36 7.44
N PRO A 35 -20.26 -11.91 6.80
CA PRO A 35 -20.75 -13.26 7.12
C PRO A 35 -19.66 -14.33 7.04
N SER A 36 -18.77 -14.24 6.04
CA SER A 36 -17.64 -15.16 5.86
C SER A 36 -16.55 -14.93 6.92
N GLY A 37 -16.27 -13.68 7.31
CA GLY A 37 -15.36 -13.36 8.42
C GLY A 37 -15.88 -13.86 9.76
N LEU A 38 -17.17 -13.70 10.04
CA LEU A 38 -17.82 -14.22 11.23
C LEU A 38 -17.78 -15.75 11.27
N LEU A 39 -18.00 -16.43 10.13
CA LEU A 39 -17.83 -17.89 10.03
C LEU A 39 -16.39 -18.30 10.35
N TYR A 40 -15.40 -17.61 9.79
CA TYR A 40 -13.99 -17.85 10.07
C TYR A 40 -13.66 -17.70 11.57
N ILE A 41 -14.17 -16.64 12.21
CA ILE A 41 -14.03 -16.40 13.66
C ILE A 41 -14.71 -17.51 14.47
N ALA A 42 -15.91 -17.92 14.08
CA ALA A 42 -16.66 -18.99 14.74
C ALA A 42 -15.95 -20.35 14.66
N VAL A 43 -15.31 -20.66 13.53
CA VAL A 43 -14.50 -21.88 13.35
C VAL A 43 -13.31 -21.87 14.31
N ASN A 44 -12.61 -20.73 14.45
CA ASN A 44 -11.50 -20.60 15.40
C ASN A 44 -11.97 -20.75 16.85
N ALA A 45 -13.06 -20.08 17.24
CA ALA A 45 -13.66 -20.20 18.57
C ALA A 45 -14.05 -21.65 18.91
N SER A 46 -14.68 -22.33 17.95
CA SER A 46 -15.09 -23.73 18.08
C SER A 46 -13.90 -24.66 18.23
N ALA A 47 -12.83 -24.44 17.45
CA ALA A 47 -11.61 -25.24 17.53
C ALA A 47 -10.89 -25.09 18.86
N SER A 48 -10.79 -23.87 19.40
CA SER A 48 -10.22 -23.63 20.73
C SER A 48 -11.04 -24.30 21.84
N THR A 49 -12.37 -24.29 21.71
CA THR A 49 -13.27 -24.98 22.65
C THR A 49 -13.10 -26.50 22.56
N ALA A 50 -13.06 -27.05 21.34
CA ALA A 50 -12.85 -28.48 21.11
C ALA A 50 -11.48 -28.94 21.63
N ALA A 51 -10.42 -28.15 21.43
CA ALA A 51 -9.09 -28.44 21.96
C ALA A 51 -9.09 -28.51 23.50
N LEU A 52 -9.81 -27.59 24.17
CA LEU A 52 -9.96 -27.61 25.62
C LEU A 52 -10.72 -28.85 26.09
N ILE A 53 -11.84 -29.20 25.44
CA ILE A 53 -12.63 -30.41 25.77
C ILE A 53 -11.76 -31.65 25.64
N THR A 54 -11.01 -31.79 24.54
CA THR A 54 -10.12 -32.93 24.32
C THR A 54 -9.02 -32.98 25.38
N ALA A 55 -8.39 -31.85 25.70
CA ALA A 55 -7.36 -31.79 26.73
C ALA A 55 -7.92 -32.23 28.10
N GLU A 56 -9.09 -31.75 28.50
CA GLU A 56 -9.73 -32.18 29.75
C GLU A 56 -10.11 -33.67 29.71
N ALA A 57 -10.70 -34.15 28.61
CA ALA A 57 -11.10 -35.56 28.46
C ALA A 57 -9.90 -36.53 28.50
N MET A 58 -8.73 -36.11 28.02
CA MET A 58 -7.48 -36.88 28.07
C MET A 58 -6.71 -36.71 29.39
N GLY A 59 -7.22 -35.92 30.33
CA GLY A 59 -6.52 -35.61 31.58
C GLY A 59 -5.24 -34.78 31.38
N TRP A 60 -5.12 -34.07 30.25
CA TRP A 60 -3.99 -33.17 30.01
C TRP A 60 -4.13 -31.92 30.87
N GLY A 61 -3.10 -31.65 31.67
CA GLY A 61 -3.03 -30.49 32.54
C GLY A 61 -1.61 -29.98 32.71
N PHE A 62 -1.48 -28.87 33.42
CA PHE A 62 -0.19 -28.25 33.72
C PHE A 62 0.17 -28.47 35.18
N ALA A 63 1.37 -29.01 35.42
CA ALA A 63 1.94 -29.07 36.75
C ALA A 63 2.40 -27.67 37.16
N LEU A 64 1.88 -27.16 38.27
CA LEU A 64 2.26 -25.86 38.82
C LEU A 64 3.13 -26.01 40.06
N PRO A 65 4.04 -25.06 40.33
CA PRO A 65 4.81 -25.02 41.56
C PRO A 65 3.94 -25.00 42.81
N ALA A 66 4.47 -25.50 43.92
CA ALA A 66 3.83 -25.40 45.23
C ALA A 66 3.57 -23.93 45.60
N GLY A 67 2.33 -23.62 46.00
CA GLY A 67 1.89 -22.26 46.33
C GLY A 67 1.30 -21.46 45.16
N ALA A 68 1.25 -22.02 43.94
CA ALA A 68 0.58 -21.37 42.82
C ALA A 68 -0.95 -21.27 43.05
N PRO A 69 -1.61 -20.19 42.59
CA PRO A 69 -3.05 -20.06 42.67
C PRO A 69 -3.77 -21.23 41.98
N ALA A 70 -4.83 -21.75 42.59
CA ALA A 70 -5.62 -22.86 42.06
C ALA A 70 -6.18 -22.60 40.65
N ILE A 71 -6.38 -21.32 40.28
CA ILE A 71 -6.85 -20.94 38.94
C ILE A 71 -5.77 -20.99 37.87
N GLY A 72 -4.48 -21.00 38.24
CA GLY A 72 -3.37 -20.95 37.29
C GLY A 72 -3.38 -22.09 36.28
N ALA A 73 -3.73 -23.31 36.72
CA ALA A 73 -3.73 -24.49 35.83
C ALA A 73 -4.83 -24.36 34.77
N ALA A 74 -5.99 -23.85 35.18
CA ALA A 74 -7.12 -23.60 34.29
C ALA A 74 -6.79 -22.52 33.25
N VAL A 75 -6.13 -21.44 33.66
CA VAL A 75 -5.70 -20.37 32.74
C VAL A 75 -4.69 -20.91 31.73
N ALA A 76 -3.67 -21.63 32.18
CA ALA A 76 -2.67 -22.23 31.30
C ALA A 76 -3.31 -23.19 30.29
N GLN A 77 -4.27 -24.01 30.73
CA GLN A 77 -4.98 -24.95 29.86
C GLN A 77 -5.85 -24.26 28.81
N VAL A 78 -6.59 -23.21 29.18
CA VAL A 78 -7.38 -22.39 28.25
C VAL A 78 -6.48 -21.71 27.22
N MET A 79 -5.36 -21.11 27.66
CA MET A 79 -4.39 -20.47 26.77
C MET A 79 -3.76 -21.49 25.81
N ALA A 80 -3.35 -22.64 26.31
CA ALA A 80 -2.76 -23.71 25.51
C ALA A 80 -3.76 -24.27 24.48
N ALA A 81 -5.03 -24.43 24.85
CA ALA A 81 -6.07 -24.86 23.93
C ALA A 81 -6.29 -23.83 22.80
N ALA A 82 -6.39 -22.55 23.14
CA ALA A 82 -6.60 -21.49 22.15
C ALA A 82 -5.41 -21.36 21.20
N VAL A 83 -4.20 -21.15 21.74
CA VAL A 83 -2.98 -21.00 20.93
C VAL A 83 -2.64 -22.28 20.18
N GLY A 84 -2.77 -23.44 20.82
CA GLY A 84 -2.50 -24.74 20.23
C GLY A 84 -3.44 -25.07 19.07
N SER A 85 -4.75 -24.81 19.22
CA SER A 85 -5.70 -24.99 18.11
C SER A 85 -5.35 -24.12 16.91
N ALA A 86 -4.97 -22.86 17.15
CA ALA A 86 -4.57 -21.94 16.11
C ALA A 86 -3.24 -22.33 15.45
N ALA A 87 -2.28 -22.87 16.22
CA ALA A 87 -1.02 -23.41 15.70
C ALA A 87 -1.26 -24.65 14.84
N ILE A 88 -2.12 -25.58 15.27
CA ILE A 88 -2.49 -26.78 14.51
C ILE A 88 -3.16 -26.40 13.18
N PHE A 89 -4.12 -25.46 13.19
CA PHE A 89 -4.75 -25.00 11.96
C PHE A 89 -3.80 -24.31 10.98
N ARG A 90 -2.72 -23.71 11.47
CA ARG A 90 -1.68 -23.12 10.63
C ARG A 90 -0.58 -24.12 10.26
N SER A 91 -0.61 -25.33 10.83
CA SER A 91 0.36 -26.37 10.49
C SER A 91 0.01 -27.02 9.16
N SER A 92 1.06 -27.30 8.41
CA SER A 92 1.02 -27.99 7.13
C SER A 92 1.85 -29.24 7.27
N PHE A 93 1.28 -30.41 6.98
CA PHE A 93 2.06 -31.63 6.84
C PHE A 93 2.36 -31.83 5.35
N MET A 94 3.65 -31.90 5.04
CA MET A 94 4.11 -32.36 3.73
C MET A 94 4.20 -33.87 3.79
N ILE A 95 3.19 -34.54 3.25
CA ILE A 95 3.30 -35.98 3.01
C ILE A 95 4.07 -36.11 1.70
N ALA A 96 5.25 -36.71 1.75
CA ALA A 96 6.07 -36.99 0.57
C ALA A 96 5.30 -37.93 -0.37
N GLN A 97 4.60 -37.34 -1.32
CA GLN A 97 4.02 -37.97 -2.50
C GLN A 97 4.65 -37.26 -3.69
N ASP A 98 4.85 -37.96 -4.82
CA ASP A 98 5.55 -37.51 -6.04
C ASP A 98 5.06 -36.18 -6.64
N LYS A 99 4.01 -35.57 -6.08
CA LYS A 99 3.41 -34.31 -6.54
C LYS A 99 3.43 -33.17 -5.51
N GLY A 100 4.12 -33.31 -4.38
CA GLY A 100 4.31 -32.21 -3.42
C GLY A 100 3.00 -31.62 -2.87
N VAL A 101 1.97 -32.46 -2.68
CA VAL A 101 0.66 -31.99 -2.20
C VAL A 101 0.70 -31.87 -0.68
N SER A 102 0.59 -30.64 -0.19
CA SER A 102 0.32 -30.40 1.22
C SER A 102 -1.05 -30.98 1.60
N ILE A 103 -1.08 -31.85 2.61
CA ILE A 103 -2.32 -32.34 3.23
C ILE A 103 -2.23 -31.94 4.69
N GLY A 104 -3.11 -31.06 5.15
CA GLY A 104 -3.09 -30.62 6.54
C GLY A 104 -4.25 -29.74 6.92
N PRO A 105 -4.41 -29.44 8.23
CA PRO A 105 -5.48 -28.61 8.75
C PRO A 105 -5.55 -27.22 8.10
N ILE A 106 -4.42 -26.71 7.61
CA ILE A 106 -4.34 -25.45 6.86
C ILE A 106 -5.19 -25.42 5.58
N LEU A 107 -5.53 -26.57 4.98
CA LEU A 107 -6.43 -26.61 3.81
C LEU A 107 -7.83 -26.10 4.15
N LEU A 108 -8.33 -26.42 5.34
CA LEU A 108 -9.62 -25.93 5.81
C LEU A 108 -9.59 -24.41 5.97
N LEU A 109 -8.56 -23.91 6.64
CA LEU A 109 -8.42 -22.47 6.91
C LEU A 109 -8.22 -21.67 5.63
N SER A 110 -7.36 -22.15 4.73
CA SER A 110 -7.13 -21.51 3.44
C SER A 110 -8.36 -21.59 2.53
N GLY A 111 -9.16 -22.66 2.59
CA GLY A 111 -10.45 -22.74 1.93
C GLY A 111 -11.44 -21.69 2.42
N LEU A 112 -11.56 -21.51 3.75
CA LEU A 112 -12.39 -20.47 4.35
C LEU A 112 -11.88 -19.07 3.98
N LEU A 113 -10.57 -18.84 4.05
CA LEU A 113 -9.97 -17.56 3.66
C LEU A 113 -10.26 -17.22 2.20
N LYS A 114 -10.24 -18.19 1.28
CA LYS A 114 -10.65 -17.97 -0.12
C LYS A 114 -12.10 -17.49 -0.24
N ILE A 115 -13.00 -17.97 0.60
CA ILE A 115 -14.40 -17.52 0.62
C ILE A 115 -14.47 -16.08 1.14
N VAL A 116 -13.71 -15.74 2.19
CA VAL A 116 -13.61 -14.36 2.69
C VAL A 116 -13.03 -13.44 1.62
N ASP A 117 -11.95 -13.84 0.97
CA ASP A 117 -11.30 -13.11 -0.13
C ASP A 117 -12.31 -12.83 -1.24
N ALA A 118 -13.03 -13.84 -1.74
CA ALA A 118 -14.03 -13.67 -2.80
C ALA A 118 -15.17 -12.71 -2.41
N ALA A 119 -15.65 -12.77 -1.16
CA ALA A 119 -16.67 -11.87 -0.66
C ALA A 119 -16.16 -10.42 -0.56
N MET A 120 -14.94 -10.25 -0.07
CA MET A 120 -14.28 -8.95 0.04
C MET A 120 -13.98 -8.35 -1.33
N ASP A 121 -13.57 -9.16 -2.29
CA ASP A 121 -13.32 -8.75 -3.67
C ASP A 121 -14.60 -8.31 -4.37
N ARG A 122 -15.72 -9.04 -4.18
CA ARG A 122 -17.03 -8.59 -4.68
C ARG A 122 -17.44 -7.25 -4.08
N LYS A 123 -17.23 -7.05 -2.78
CA LYS A 123 -17.53 -5.78 -2.09
C LYS A 123 -16.63 -4.64 -2.58
N ARG A 124 -15.35 -4.93 -2.83
CA ARG A 124 -14.39 -3.97 -3.41
C ARG A 124 -14.79 -3.60 -4.84
N ALA A 125 -15.17 -4.56 -5.67
CA ALA A 125 -15.62 -4.31 -7.04
C ALA A 125 -16.86 -3.40 -7.06
N LEU A 126 -17.86 -3.68 -6.22
CA LEU A 126 -19.05 -2.82 -6.09
C LEU A 126 -18.71 -1.42 -5.57
N SER A 127 -17.85 -1.31 -4.57
CA SER A 127 -17.40 -0.03 -4.02
C SER A 127 -16.75 0.84 -5.11
N ARG A 128 -15.89 0.24 -5.92
CA ARG A 128 -15.16 0.93 -6.99
C ARG A 128 -16.06 1.45 -8.12
N LEU A 129 -17.16 0.76 -8.40
CA LEU A 129 -18.11 1.14 -9.44
C LEU A 129 -19.27 2.01 -8.94
N SER A 130 -19.44 2.16 -7.63
CA SER A 130 -20.58 2.90 -7.04
C SER A 130 -20.26 4.34 -6.63
N THR A 131 -18.98 4.70 -6.53
CA THR A 131 -18.55 6.07 -6.21
C THR A 131 -17.99 6.76 -7.44
N ASN A 132 -18.58 7.89 -7.82
CA ASN A 132 -18.05 8.78 -8.84
C ASN A 132 -17.00 9.73 -8.23
N ASP A 133 -15.95 9.16 -7.63
CA ASP A 133 -14.90 9.91 -6.93
C ASP A 133 -14.08 10.78 -7.90
N LEU A 134 -14.18 10.54 -9.21
CA LEU A 134 -13.50 11.28 -10.26
C LEU A 134 -14.42 12.26 -11.01
N ALA A 135 -15.65 12.48 -10.54
CA ALA A 135 -16.58 13.43 -11.13
C ALA A 135 -15.93 14.81 -11.29
N GLY A 136 -16.11 15.42 -12.47
CA GLY A 136 -15.56 16.75 -12.80
C GLY A 136 -14.10 16.75 -13.24
N LEU A 137 -13.47 15.58 -13.38
CA LEU A 137 -12.17 15.42 -14.04
C LEU A 137 -12.36 14.79 -15.43
N SER A 138 -11.35 14.92 -16.27
CA SER A 138 -11.27 14.38 -17.62
C SER A 138 -10.09 13.41 -17.75
N PHE A 139 -10.24 12.30 -18.46
CA PHE A 139 -9.09 11.48 -18.77
C PHE A 139 -8.09 12.28 -19.61
N ALA A 140 -8.55 12.96 -20.66
CA ALA A 140 -7.70 13.73 -21.56
C ALA A 140 -6.81 14.76 -20.86
N GLY A 141 -7.33 15.51 -19.89
CA GLY A 141 -6.59 16.57 -19.19
C GLY A 141 -5.92 16.13 -17.89
N ASP A 142 -6.55 15.23 -17.13
CA ASP A 142 -6.22 15.07 -15.71
C ASP A 142 -5.46 13.77 -15.39
N HIS A 143 -5.46 12.77 -16.28
CA HIS A 143 -4.89 11.45 -15.98
C HIS A 143 -3.42 11.51 -15.52
N ALA A 144 -2.59 12.33 -16.16
CA ALA A 144 -1.17 12.46 -15.84
C ALA A 144 -0.95 13.12 -14.46
N ALA A 145 -1.66 14.21 -14.18
CA ALA A 145 -1.58 14.90 -12.89
C ALA A 145 -2.11 14.03 -11.75
N LEU A 146 -3.19 13.28 -12.01
CA LEU A 146 -3.76 12.34 -11.05
C LEU A 146 -2.80 11.19 -10.74
N ALA A 147 -2.14 10.63 -11.76
CA ALA A 147 -1.12 9.59 -11.60
C ALA A 147 0.07 10.07 -10.77
N GLU A 148 0.55 11.29 -11.03
CA GLU A 148 1.65 11.90 -10.29
C GLU A 148 1.29 12.14 -8.81
N LEU A 149 0.12 12.70 -8.53
CA LEU A 149 -0.33 12.89 -7.13
C LEU A 149 -0.46 11.55 -6.39
N CYS A 150 -0.90 10.51 -7.09
CA CYS A 150 -1.01 9.17 -6.54
C CYS A 150 0.35 8.50 -6.32
N SER A 151 1.30 8.64 -7.25
CA SER A 151 2.64 8.03 -7.13
C SER A 151 3.39 8.56 -5.91
N HIS A 152 3.31 9.87 -5.63
CA HIS A 152 3.90 10.49 -4.44
C HIS A 152 3.22 10.10 -3.13
N ALA A 153 1.99 9.56 -3.17
CA ALA A 153 1.32 9.04 -1.99
C ALA A 153 1.83 7.63 -1.59
N ILE A 154 2.57 6.94 -2.45
CA ILE A 154 3.04 5.57 -2.25
C ILE A 154 4.43 5.58 -1.58
N ARG A 155 4.60 4.80 -0.51
CA ARG A 155 5.89 4.70 0.23
C ARG A 155 6.94 3.80 -0.44
N ARG A 156 6.54 2.87 -1.30
CA ARG A 156 7.41 2.00 -2.11
C ARG A 156 6.83 1.91 -3.51
N TYR A 157 7.28 2.78 -4.39
CA TYR A 157 6.81 2.78 -5.78
C TYR A 157 7.80 1.97 -6.63
N GLU A 158 7.34 0.85 -7.19
CA GLU A 158 8.18 0.00 -8.03
C GLU A 158 8.09 0.41 -9.50
N LEU A 159 9.22 0.32 -10.23
CA LEU A 159 9.28 0.69 -11.64
C LEU A 159 8.25 -0.09 -12.49
N ALA A 160 8.01 -1.36 -12.15
CA ALA A 160 7.03 -2.21 -12.84
C ALA A 160 5.59 -1.67 -12.71
N GLU A 161 5.24 -1.08 -11.55
CA GLU A 161 3.92 -0.46 -11.35
C GLU A 161 3.76 0.81 -12.18
N ALA A 162 4.82 1.61 -12.27
CA ALA A 162 4.87 2.81 -13.11
C ALA A 162 4.71 2.48 -14.59
N GLN A 163 5.43 1.47 -15.07
CA GLN A 163 5.33 0.99 -16.46
C GLN A 163 3.92 0.50 -16.78
N ARG A 164 3.35 -0.34 -15.91
CA ARG A 164 2.00 -0.87 -16.09
C ARG A 164 0.94 0.24 -16.13
N LEU A 165 1.08 1.26 -15.31
CA LEU A 165 0.16 2.40 -15.30
C LEU A 165 0.31 3.25 -16.56
N GLY A 166 1.54 3.45 -17.04
CA GLY A 166 1.81 4.16 -18.30
C GLY A 166 1.29 3.43 -19.53
N GLU A 167 1.48 2.11 -19.60
CA GLU A 167 0.93 1.25 -20.67
C GLU A 167 -0.60 1.34 -20.71
N LEU A 168 -1.26 1.22 -19.55
CA LEU A 168 -2.72 1.36 -19.46
C LEU A 168 -3.19 2.74 -19.95
N ALA A 169 -2.49 3.82 -19.58
CA ALA A 169 -2.83 5.16 -20.05
C ALA A 169 -2.70 5.29 -21.58
N ALA A 170 -1.64 4.72 -22.16
CA ALA A 170 -1.44 4.70 -23.61
C ALA A 170 -2.54 3.90 -24.33
N ASP A 171 -2.87 2.70 -23.83
CA ASP A 171 -3.92 1.84 -24.37
C ASP A 171 -5.29 2.50 -24.31
N LEU A 172 -5.67 3.08 -23.17
CA LEU A 172 -6.94 3.79 -23.01
C LEU A 172 -7.02 5.02 -23.92
N ARG A 173 -5.91 5.74 -24.09
CA ARG A 173 -5.85 6.88 -25.01
C ARG A 173 -6.13 6.47 -26.45
N ALA A 174 -5.60 5.32 -26.88
CA ALA A 174 -5.75 4.80 -28.25
C ALA A 174 -7.13 4.18 -28.54
N ARG A 175 -7.97 3.98 -27.53
CA ARG A 175 -9.32 3.41 -27.71
C ARG A 175 -10.35 4.46 -28.07
N ASP A 176 -10.92 4.38 -29.27
CA ASP A 176 -11.95 5.32 -29.73
C ASP A 176 -13.38 4.89 -29.37
N ASP A 177 -13.54 3.67 -28.87
CA ASP A 177 -14.83 3.07 -28.53
C ASP A 177 -15.23 3.27 -27.05
N LEU A 178 -14.44 4.01 -26.28
CA LEU A 178 -14.71 4.41 -24.90
C LEU A 178 -14.88 5.93 -24.80
N THR A 179 -15.81 6.38 -23.96
CA THR A 179 -15.92 7.81 -23.64
C THR A 179 -14.74 8.25 -22.75
N ASP A 180 -14.48 9.57 -22.68
CA ASP A 180 -13.43 10.11 -21.80
C ASP A 180 -13.69 9.75 -20.33
N ALA A 181 -14.96 9.74 -19.91
CA ALA A 181 -15.37 9.30 -18.58
C ALA A 181 -15.09 7.80 -18.36
N ASP A 182 -15.40 6.92 -19.33
CA ASP A 182 -15.11 5.49 -19.22
C ASP A 182 -13.60 5.21 -19.13
N LYS A 183 -12.79 5.96 -19.89
CA LYS A 183 -11.32 5.89 -19.80
C LYS A 183 -10.84 6.32 -18.42
N LEU A 184 -11.39 7.41 -17.89
CA LEU A 184 -11.05 7.92 -16.57
C LEU A 184 -11.44 6.93 -15.48
N ASP A 185 -12.61 6.29 -15.58
CA ASP A 185 -13.05 5.26 -14.66
C ASP A 185 -12.12 4.04 -14.70
N CYS A 186 -11.80 3.52 -15.89
CA CYS A 186 -10.84 2.42 -16.04
C CYS A 186 -9.47 2.75 -15.44
N PHE A 187 -8.97 3.97 -15.67
CA PHE A 187 -7.70 4.44 -15.12
C PHE A 187 -7.78 4.60 -13.58
N GLY A 188 -8.88 5.16 -13.09
CA GLY A 188 -9.19 5.31 -11.67
C GLY A 188 -9.24 3.99 -10.92
N LEU A 189 -9.78 2.94 -11.54
CA LEU A 189 -9.78 1.58 -10.97
C LEU A 189 -8.34 1.08 -10.73
N GLU A 190 -7.43 1.29 -11.67
CA GLU A 190 -6.03 0.89 -11.54
C GLU A 190 -5.30 1.74 -10.50
N LEU A 191 -5.52 3.06 -10.47
CA LEU A 191 -4.98 3.93 -9.41
C LEU A 191 -5.49 3.51 -8.02
N SER A 192 -6.79 3.18 -7.89
CA SER A 192 -7.35 2.71 -6.63
C SER A 192 -6.74 1.39 -6.15
N ARG A 193 -6.21 0.56 -7.07
CA ARG A 193 -5.45 -0.65 -6.74
C ARG A 193 -4.09 -0.31 -6.16
N LEU A 194 -3.43 0.73 -6.69
CA LEU A 194 -2.09 1.16 -6.28
C LEU A 194 -2.11 1.95 -4.96
N VAL A 195 -3.00 2.94 -4.82
CA VAL A 195 -3.00 3.87 -3.67
C VAL A 195 -4.14 3.67 -2.68
N GLY A 196 -5.16 2.88 -3.05
CA GLY A 196 -6.40 2.77 -2.30
C GLY A 196 -7.41 3.89 -2.58
N GLU A 197 -8.70 3.60 -2.38
CA GLU A 197 -9.83 4.51 -2.68
C GLU A 197 -9.71 5.88 -2.00
N ARG A 198 -9.24 5.92 -0.74
CA ARG A 198 -9.13 7.17 0.04
C ARG A 198 -8.07 8.11 -0.51
N ALA A 199 -6.91 7.58 -0.89
CA ALA A 199 -5.83 8.38 -1.44
C ALA A 199 -6.21 8.93 -2.82
N LEU A 200 -6.80 8.08 -3.67
CA LEU A 200 -7.32 8.50 -4.98
C LEU A 200 -8.34 9.63 -4.85
N ARG A 201 -9.32 9.49 -3.93
CA ARG A 201 -10.31 10.54 -3.69
C ARG A 201 -9.67 11.86 -3.26
N LYS A 202 -8.69 11.82 -2.34
CA LYS A 202 -7.98 13.03 -1.89
C LYS A 202 -7.10 13.65 -2.99
N ALA A 203 -6.54 12.84 -3.88
CA ALA A 203 -5.82 13.34 -5.05
C ALA A 203 -6.78 14.03 -6.03
N ALA A 204 -7.93 13.41 -6.31
CA ALA A 204 -8.96 13.96 -7.18
C ALA A 204 -9.56 15.28 -6.63
N GLU A 205 -9.89 15.32 -5.34
CA GLU A 205 -10.31 16.57 -4.66
C GLU A 205 -9.27 17.68 -4.85
N ARG A 206 -7.99 17.39 -4.60
CA ARG A 206 -6.92 18.39 -4.80
C ARG A 206 -6.77 18.87 -6.23
N LEU A 207 -7.01 18.00 -7.21
CA LEU A 207 -6.88 18.35 -8.62
C LEU A 207 -8.04 19.25 -9.06
N ARG A 208 -9.26 18.97 -8.61
CA ARG A 208 -10.45 19.81 -8.85
C ARG A 208 -10.31 21.21 -8.26
N ASP A 209 -9.67 21.32 -7.09
CA ASP A 209 -9.49 22.60 -6.40
C ASP A 209 -8.34 23.45 -6.98
N ARG A 210 -7.58 22.94 -7.98
CA ARG A 210 -6.53 23.75 -8.62
C ARG A 210 -7.18 24.80 -9.52
N PRO A 211 -6.81 26.09 -9.39
CA PRO A 211 -7.12 27.05 -10.44
C PRO A 211 -6.45 26.55 -11.72
N GLU A 212 -7.17 26.58 -12.84
CA GLU A 212 -6.58 26.32 -14.16
C GLU A 212 -5.31 27.18 -14.25
N LEU A 213 -4.15 26.54 -14.38
CA LEU A 213 -2.93 27.25 -14.72
C LEU A 213 -3.22 27.87 -16.09
N ALA A 214 -3.53 29.17 -16.09
CA ALA A 214 -3.47 29.97 -17.30
C ALA A 214 -2.14 29.61 -17.97
N GLU A 215 -2.22 29.14 -19.22
CA GLU A 215 -1.07 28.82 -20.04
C GLU A 215 0.01 29.85 -19.74
N ALA A 216 1.09 29.42 -19.09
CA ALA A 216 2.26 30.27 -19.01
C ALA A 216 2.59 30.59 -20.48
N PRO A 217 2.62 31.87 -20.88
CA PRO A 217 2.88 32.21 -22.27
C PRO A 217 4.16 31.49 -22.65
N ALA A 218 4.11 30.78 -23.79
CA ALA A 218 5.27 30.11 -24.36
C ALA A 218 6.48 31.04 -24.23
N PRO A 219 7.68 30.53 -23.88
CA PRO A 219 8.87 31.36 -23.75
C PRO A 219 9.31 31.85 -25.14
N ALA A 220 8.52 32.74 -25.73
CA ALA A 220 8.85 33.52 -26.90
C ALA A 220 9.64 34.72 -26.38
N ALA A 221 10.91 34.76 -26.79
CA ALA A 221 11.77 35.93 -26.76
C ALA A 221 12.15 36.51 -25.37
N VAL A 222 13.04 35.82 -24.65
CA VAL A 222 13.97 36.49 -23.70
C VAL A 222 15.44 36.24 -24.06
N VAL A 223 15.72 35.65 -25.23
CA VAL A 223 17.11 35.36 -25.66
C VAL A 223 17.73 36.50 -26.47
N GLU A 224 16.96 37.51 -26.89
CA GLU A 224 17.50 38.55 -27.80
C GLU A 224 17.90 39.88 -27.11
N GLU A 225 17.62 40.07 -25.82
CA GLU A 225 18.00 41.32 -25.11
C GLU A 225 19.31 41.21 -24.30
N VAL A 226 19.85 39.99 -24.12
CA VAL A 226 21.12 39.79 -23.39
C VAL A 226 22.35 39.81 -24.31
N VAL A 227 22.17 39.65 -25.63
CA VAL A 227 23.30 39.59 -26.59
C VAL A 227 23.69 40.98 -27.12
N THR A 228 22.76 41.94 -27.19
CA THR A 228 23.07 43.31 -27.67
C THR A 228 23.67 44.21 -26.59
N ALA A 229 23.46 43.93 -25.30
CA ALA A 229 24.08 44.66 -24.20
C ALA A 229 25.57 44.30 -23.98
N ALA A 230 26.02 43.12 -24.43
CA ALA A 230 27.41 42.69 -24.30
C ALA A 230 28.35 43.20 -25.41
N ALA A 231 27.80 43.79 -26.48
CA ALA A 231 28.59 44.29 -27.62
C ALA A 231 29.02 45.75 -27.48
N THR A 232 28.45 46.51 -26.53
CA THR A 232 28.75 47.95 -26.34
C THR A 232 29.72 48.23 -25.18
N SER A 233 30.04 47.24 -24.34
CA SER A 233 30.96 47.40 -23.21
C SER A 233 32.43 47.08 -23.52
N GLY A 234 32.76 46.72 -24.78
CA GLY A 234 34.12 46.34 -25.18
C GLY A 234 35.01 47.49 -25.68
N GLU A 235 34.45 48.68 -25.92
CA GLU A 235 35.22 49.82 -26.46
C GLU A 235 35.77 50.77 -25.38
N GLU A 236 35.24 50.75 -24.15
CA GLU A 236 35.69 51.66 -23.08
C GLU A 236 36.94 51.18 -22.31
N GLU A 237 37.28 49.88 -22.33
CA GLU A 237 38.46 49.35 -21.61
C GLU A 237 39.81 49.62 -22.32
N SER A 238 39.80 49.91 -23.62
CA SER A 238 41.03 50.17 -24.39
C SER A 238 41.57 51.61 -24.19
N GLU A 239 40.68 52.58 -23.94
CA GLU A 239 41.09 53.98 -23.75
C GLU A 239 41.82 54.20 -22.40
N PHE A 240 41.45 53.44 -21.36
CA PHE A 240 42.05 53.54 -20.03
C PHE A 240 43.47 52.93 -19.95
N ALA A 241 43.74 51.87 -20.72
CA ALA A 241 45.06 51.23 -20.79
C ALA A 241 46.13 52.08 -21.51
N SER A 242 45.72 53.03 -22.36
CA SER A 242 46.64 53.91 -23.09
C SER A 242 47.19 55.08 -22.25
N ARG A 243 46.56 55.41 -21.11
CA ARG A 243 46.94 56.55 -20.24
C ARG A 243 47.98 56.23 -19.17
N LEU A 244 48.38 54.97 -19.00
CA LEU A 244 49.35 54.54 -17.98
C LEU A 244 50.74 54.20 -18.55
N GLY A 245 51.06 54.71 -19.73
CA GLY A 245 52.41 54.63 -20.27
C GLY A 245 53.43 55.35 -19.38
N GLY A 246 54.52 54.66 -19.02
CA GLY A 246 55.84 55.28 -19.12
C GLY A 246 56.83 55.08 -17.97
N SER A 247 57.84 54.26 -18.27
CA SER A 247 59.26 54.54 -18.01
C SER A 247 59.83 54.28 -16.62
N ARG A 248 60.71 53.27 -16.52
CA ARG A 248 62.17 53.49 -16.38
C ARG A 248 62.96 52.21 -16.66
N ARG A 249 63.97 52.37 -17.52
CA ARG A 249 65.02 51.41 -17.89
C ARG A 249 66.01 51.22 -16.73
N LEU A 250 66.74 50.09 -16.77
CA LEU A 250 68.18 49.85 -16.53
C LEU A 250 68.35 48.46 -15.87
N ALA A 251 68.76 47.42 -16.58
CA ALA A 251 70.13 47.04 -16.93
C ALA A 251 70.92 46.31 -15.82
N ARG A 252 71.53 45.18 -16.23
CA ARG A 252 72.81 44.54 -15.81
C ARG A 252 72.84 43.34 -14.84
N ARG A 253 73.47 42.27 -15.37
CA ARG A 253 74.51 41.34 -14.81
C ARG A 253 74.13 40.46 -13.61
N SER A 254 74.21 39.12 -13.69
CA SER A 254 75.41 38.22 -13.74
C SER A 254 75.83 37.74 -12.35
N GLU A 255 76.01 36.41 -12.22
CA GLU A 255 76.68 35.63 -11.14
C GLU A 255 75.90 35.60 -9.79
N TYR A 256 75.72 34.48 -9.07
CA TYR A 256 76.38 33.17 -8.96
C TYR A 256 75.34 32.05 -8.81
#